data_AF-A0A2M4ADU4-F1
#
_entry.id   AF-A0A2M4ADU4-F1
#
_cell.length_a   1.000
_cell.length_b   1.000
_cell.length_c   1.000
_cell.angle_alpha   90.00
_cell.angle_beta   90.00
_cell.angle_gamma   90.00
#
_symmetry.space_group_name_H-M   'P 1'
#
loop_
_entity.id
_entity.type
_entity.pdbx_description
1 polymer ?
#
loop_
_entity_poly.entity_id
_entity_poly.type
_entity_poly.pdbx_seq_one_letter_code
_entity_poly.pdbx_strand_id
1 'polypeptide(L)' 'KMSDPVARPMKFPYTFSAKVAQFPVQHYFKNQWIWRYYFIAFGVSIPLFYKIHKLANSPANQAKWAESKRKEH' A
#
# COMPACT_ATOMS: atom_id res chain seq x y z
N LYS A 1 -16.25 -40.12 10.25
CA LYS A 1 -16.68 -39.76 8.88
C LYS A 1 -15.44 -39.26 8.15
N MET A 2 -14.89 -40.03 7.21
CA MET A 2 -13.81 -39.56 6.34
C MET A 2 -14.38 -38.47 5.43
N SER A 3 -13.77 -37.29 5.44
CA SER A 3 -14.09 -36.20 4.52
C SER A 3 -13.71 -36.63 3.11
N ASP A 4 -14.65 -36.53 2.17
CA ASP A 4 -14.42 -36.80 0.75
C ASP A 4 -13.19 -36.03 0.22
N PRO A 5 -12.43 -36.60 -0.73
CA PRO A 5 -11.26 -35.94 -1.29
C PRO A 5 -11.65 -34.61 -1.93
N VAL A 6 -10.90 -33.56 -1.62
CA VAL A 6 -11.11 -32.21 -2.17
C VAL A 6 -11.13 -32.29 -3.70
N ALA A 7 -12.28 -32.00 -4.30
CA ALA A 7 -12.44 -32.02 -5.76
C ALA A 7 -11.42 -31.07 -6.42
N ARG A 8 -10.81 -31.52 -7.52
CA ARG A 8 -9.78 -30.75 -8.23
C ARG A 8 -10.36 -29.41 -8.71
N PRO A 9 -9.71 -28.27 -8.41
CA PRO A 9 -10.18 -26.98 -8.90
C PRO A 9 -10.19 -26.94 -10.44
N MET A 10 -11.23 -26.31 -11.03
CA MET A 10 -11.34 -26.11 -12.47
C MET A 10 -10.14 -25.35 -13.03
N LYS A 11 -9.63 -25.72 -14.21
CA LYS A 11 -8.46 -25.03 -14.81
C LYS A 11 -8.73 -23.57 -15.16
N PHE A 12 -9.95 -23.25 -15.61
CA PHE A 12 -10.37 -21.90 -15.99
C PHE A 12 -11.74 -21.60 -15.39
N PRO A 13 -11.81 -21.11 -14.15
CA PRO A 13 -13.07 -20.76 -13.52
C PRO A 13 -13.71 -19.55 -14.22
N TYR A 14 -15.00 -19.67 -14.52
CA TYR A 14 -15.79 -18.61 -15.15
C TYR A 14 -16.29 -17.57 -14.14
N THR A 15 -16.39 -17.94 -12.86
CA THR A 15 -16.81 -17.03 -11.79
C THR A 15 -15.61 -16.34 -11.15
N PHE A 16 -15.81 -15.07 -10.78
CA PHE A 16 -14.76 -14.26 -10.16
C PHE A 16 -14.29 -14.83 -8.82
N SER A 17 -15.22 -15.31 -7.99
CA SER A 17 -14.91 -15.95 -6.70
C SER A 17 -14.01 -17.18 -6.86
N ALA A 18 -14.26 -18.02 -7.87
CA ALA A 18 -13.43 -19.20 -8.14
C ALA A 18 -12.05 -18.82 -8.70
N LYS A 19 -11.92 -17.71 -9.45
CA LYS A 19 -10.60 -17.16 -9.84
C LYS A 19 -9.78 -16.73 -8.64
N VAL A 20 -10.40 -16.05 -7.67
CA VAL A 20 -9.72 -15.60 -6.44
C VAL A 20 -9.33 -16.80 -5.57
N ALA A 21 -10.22 -17.78 -5.41
CA ALA A 21 -9.93 -19.00 -4.64
C ALA A 21 -8.76 -19.82 -5.20
N GLN A 22 -8.57 -19.78 -6.52
CA GLN A 22 -7.46 -20.45 -7.21
C GLN A 22 -6.20 -19.60 -7.32
N PHE A 23 -6.26 -18.31 -7.01
CA PHE A 23 -5.10 -17.45 -7.09
C PHE A 23 -4.07 -17.87 -6.03
N PRO A 24 -2.78 -18.07 -6.38
CA PRO A 24 -1.77 -18.58 -5.45
C PRO A 24 -1.26 -17.45 -4.56
N VAL A 25 -2.14 -16.91 -3.72
CA VAL A 25 -1.90 -15.79 -2.81
C VAL A 25 -0.62 -16.03 -1.99
N GLN A 26 -0.50 -17.20 -1.37
CA GLN A 26 0.65 -17.55 -0.53
C GLN A 26 1.98 -17.57 -1.28
N HIS A 27 1.99 -17.95 -2.55
CA HIS A 27 3.20 -17.92 -3.39
C HIS A 27 3.67 -16.48 -3.59
N TYR A 28 2.78 -15.58 -3.98
CA TYR A 28 3.12 -14.18 -4.15
C TYR A 28 3.54 -13.51 -2.84
N PHE A 29 2.88 -13.81 -1.71
CA PHE A 29 3.32 -13.24 -0.43
C PHE A 29 4.72 -13.67 -0.01
N LYS A 30 5.13 -14.92 -0.28
CA LYS A 30 6.45 -15.45 0.12
C LYS A 30 7.57 -15.06 -0.85
N ASN A 31 7.28 -15.05 -2.14
CA ASN A 31 8.30 -14.90 -3.19
C ASN A 31 8.51 -13.43 -3.61
N GLN A 32 7.62 -12.53 -3.23
CA GLN A 32 7.68 -11.15 -3.70
C GLN A 32 8.62 -10.31 -2.83
N TRP A 33 9.69 -9.83 -3.47
CA TRP A 33 10.73 -8.98 -2.88
C TRP A 33 10.19 -7.69 -2.25
N ILE A 34 9.04 -7.19 -2.75
CA ILE A 34 8.36 -5.98 -2.23
C ILE A 34 8.21 -6.02 -0.72
N TRP A 35 7.78 -7.13 -0.12
CA TRP A 35 7.55 -7.16 1.33
C TRP A 35 8.83 -6.96 2.13
N ARG A 36 10.00 -7.31 1.57
CA ARG A 36 11.30 -7.07 2.22
C ARG A 36 11.69 -5.60 2.15
N TYR A 37 11.55 -4.99 0.97
CA TYR A 37 12.03 -3.62 0.75
C TYR A 37 10.99 -2.55 1.08
N TYR A 38 9.71 -2.88 1.13
CA TYR A 38 8.64 -1.93 1.41
C TYR A 38 8.75 -1.35 2.82
N PHE A 39 8.96 -2.20 3.84
CA PHE A 39 9.14 -1.72 5.20
C PHE A 39 10.43 -0.93 5.39
N ILE A 40 11.51 -1.33 4.70
CA ILE A 40 12.79 -0.60 4.71
C ILE A 40 12.60 0.78 4.06
N ALA A 41 12.02 0.83 2.86
CA ALA A 41 11.76 2.07 2.15
C ALA A 41 10.81 2.99 2.93
N PHE A 42 9.77 2.42 3.55
CA PHE A 42 8.88 3.17 4.43
C PHE A 42 9.64 3.76 5.62
N GLY A 43 10.44 2.95 6.33
CA GLY A 43 11.28 3.41 7.44
C GLY A 43 12.26 4.51 7.05
N VAL A 44 12.96 4.35 5.93
CA VAL A 44 13.95 5.34 5.44
C VAL A 44 13.28 6.63 4.96
N SER A 45 12.06 6.54 4.44
CA SER A 45 11.34 7.72 3.95
C SER A 45 10.72 8.56 5.08
N ILE A 46 10.40 7.98 6.24
CA ILE A 46 9.88 8.71 7.41
C ILE A 46 10.71 9.95 7.78
N PRO A 47 12.05 9.89 8.00
CA PRO A 47 12.83 11.07 8.36
C PRO A 47 12.89 12.11 7.22
N LEU A 48 12.86 11.67 5.97
CA LEU A 48 12.78 12.56 4.81
C LEU A 48 11.47 13.34 4.82
N PHE A 49 10.34 12.64 4.93
CA PHE A 49 9.02 13.26 4.99
C PHE A 49 8.82 14.11 6.24
N TYR A 50 9.39 13.73 7.38
CA TYR A 50 9.36 14.54 8.60
C TYR A 50 10.05 15.90 8.41
N LYS A 51 11.22 15.92 7.74
CA LYS A 51 11.91 17.18 7.43
C LYS A 51 11.09 18.05 6.47
N ILE A 52 10.53 17.47 5.42
CA ILE A 52 9.65 18.18 4.49
C ILE A 52 8.44 18.75 5.23
N HIS A 53 7.80 17.96 6.09
CA HIS A 53 6.66 18.38 6.90
C HIS A 53 7.01 19.55 7.83
N LYS A 54 8.18 19.52 8.48
CA LYS A 54 8.63 20.60 9.35
C LYS A 54 8.93 21.89 8.56
N LEU A 55 9.50 21.78 7.37
CA LEU A 55 9.77 22.93 6.50
C LEU A 55 8.48 23.55 5.96
N ALA A 56 7.55 22.72 5.50
CA ALA A 56 6.24 23.16 5.02
C ALA A 56 5.44 23.88 6.12
N ASN A 57 5.54 23.42 7.37
CA ASN A 57 4.90 24.03 8.54
C ASN A 57 5.76 25.06 9.27
N SER A 58 6.83 25.56 8.65
CA SER A 58 7.59 26.66 9.24
C SER A 58 6.70 27.90 9.39
N PRO A 59 6.84 28.68 10.48
CA PRO A 59 5.97 29.83 10.75
C PRO A 59 6.02 30.88 9.63
N ALA A 60 7.19 31.04 8.99
CA ALA A 60 7.37 31.92 7.83
C ALA A 60 6.58 31.43 6.60
N ASN A 61 6.52 30.11 6.37
CA ASN A 61 5.76 29.56 5.26
C ASN A 61 4.25 29.63 5.51
N GLN A 62 3.81 29.39 6.75
CA GLN A 62 2.41 29.54 7.14
C GLN A 62 1.93 31.00 7.00
N ALA A 63 2.73 31.98 7.42
CA ALA A 63 2.41 33.39 7.26
C ALA A 63 2.29 33.78 5.78
N LYS A 64 3.26 33.37 4.94
CA LYS A 64 3.20 33.60 3.49
C LYS A 64 1.98 32.95 2.84
N TRP A 65 1.65 31.72 3.23
CA TRP A 65 0.47 31.03 2.72
C TRP A 65 -0.83 31.73 3.13
N ALA A 66 -0.95 32.18 4.38
CA ALA A 66 -2.10 32.95 4.85
C ALA A 66 -2.24 34.29 4.10
N GLU A 67 -1.13 34.98 3.83
CA GLU A 67 -1.11 36.20 3.04
C GLU A 67 -1.54 35.97 1.59
N SER A 68 -1.06 34.90 0.95
CA SER A 68 -1.51 34.50 -0.40
C SER A 68 -3.00 34.20 -0.43
N LYS A 69 -3.52 33.49 0.57
CA LYS A 69 -4.95 33.17 0.66
C LYS A 69 -5.82 34.40 0.91
N ARG A 70 -5.33 35.38 1.66
CA ARG A 70 -6.02 36.67 1.86
C ARG A 70 -6.03 37.56 0.60
N LYS A 71 -5.15 37.32 -0.37
CA LYS A 71 -5.13 38.03 -1.66
C LYS A 71 -5.97 37.36 -2.74
N GLU A 72 -6.17 36.04 -2.64
CA GLU A 72 -7.03 35.27 -3.55
C GLU A 72 -8.52 35.40 -3.22
N HIS A 73 -8.86 35.77 -1.99
CA HIS A 73 -10.23 35.94 -1.48
C HIS A 73 -10.63 37.40 -1.43
#